data_AF-A0A6B3SYR6-F1
#
_entry.id   AF-A0A6B3SYR6-F1
#
_cell.length_a   1.000
_cell.length_b   1.000
_cell.length_c   1.000
_cell.angle_alpha   90.00
_cell.angle_beta   90.00
_cell.angle_gamma   90.00
#
_symmetry.space_group_name_H-M   'P 1'
#
loop_
_entity.id
_entity.type
_entity.pdbx_description
1 polymer ?
#
loop_
_entity_poly.entity_id
_entity_poly.type
_entity_poly.pdbx_seq_one_letter_code
_entity_poly.pdbx_strand_id
1 'polypeptide(L)'
;MPTYTITELAREFDITPRAIRFYEDQGLLSPKREGAGGRTRVYSGRERTRLKLTLRGKRLGLSLQEIKALVDMYESPKDTAAQLKRFQTVLAQHREALERQREDLEVTLAEIAAHEDECRRLLAGGKPDKNGGRNEGGEGNDGSDGEATDGKRAPRRVRSAA
;
A
#
# COMPACT_ATOMS: atom_id res chain seq x y z
N MET A 1 2.90 35.33 -6.33
CA MET A 1 2.89 34.01 -5.65
C MET A 1 4.34 33.69 -5.27
N PRO A 2 4.63 33.29 -4.02
CA PRO A 2 6.00 32.98 -3.60
C PRO A 2 6.56 31.78 -4.37
N THR A 3 7.84 31.87 -4.70
CA THR A 3 8.64 30.78 -5.26
C THR A 3 9.63 30.28 -4.20
N TYR A 4 10.02 29.02 -4.31
CA TYR A 4 10.91 28.33 -3.39
C TYR A 4 12.08 27.75 -4.18
N THR A 5 13.24 27.65 -3.56
CA THR A 5 14.40 26.92 -4.05
C THR A 5 14.35 25.46 -3.58
N ILE A 6 15.14 24.60 -4.22
CA ILE A 6 15.24 23.19 -3.81
C ILE A 6 15.75 23.05 -2.36
N THR A 7 16.64 23.95 -1.93
CA THR A 7 17.23 23.92 -0.59
C THR A 7 16.21 24.34 0.47
N GLU A 8 15.35 25.33 0.17
CA GLU A 8 14.27 25.73 1.07
C GLU A 8 13.26 24.60 1.25
N LEU A 9 12.80 23.97 0.17
CA LEU A 9 11.88 22.83 0.26
C LEU A 9 12.52 21.63 0.96
N ALA A 10 13.80 21.36 0.70
CA ALA A 10 14.55 20.29 1.36
C ALA A 10 14.56 20.48 2.88
N ARG A 11 14.87 21.69 3.35
CA ARG A 11 14.86 22.04 4.77
C ARG A 11 13.46 22.01 5.37
N GLU A 12 12.48 22.54 4.65
CA GLU A 12 11.10 22.61 5.11
C GLU A 12 10.50 21.22 5.37
N PHE A 13 10.76 20.28 4.46
CA PHE A 13 10.19 18.94 4.52
C PHE A 13 11.13 17.89 5.12
N ASP A 14 12.30 18.31 5.61
CA ASP A 14 13.33 17.44 6.16
C ASP A 14 13.70 16.28 5.21
N ILE A 15 13.94 16.61 3.94
CA ILE A 15 14.39 15.67 2.91
C ILE A 15 15.60 16.21 2.17
N THR A 16 16.34 15.32 1.53
CA THR A 16 17.50 15.74 0.75
C THR A 16 17.07 16.41 -0.57
N PRO A 17 17.86 17.35 -1.12
CA PRO A 17 17.66 17.84 -2.48
C PRO A 17 17.68 16.70 -3.52
N ARG A 18 18.40 15.61 -3.24
CA ARG A 18 18.38 14.40 -4.09
C ARG A 18 16.99 13.76 -4.14
N ALA A 19 16.28 13.68 -3.01
CA ALA A 19 14.92 13.16 -2.96
C ALA A 19 13.94 14.03 -3.76
N ILE A 20 14.07 15.36 -3.68
CA ILE A 20 13.24 16.27 -4.48
C ILE A 20 13.45 16.07 -5.98
N ARG A 21 14.71 15.95 -6.42
CA ARG A 21 15.03 15.65 -7.83
C ARG A 21 14.48 14.30 -8.26
N PHE A 22 14.55 13.30 -7.39
CA PHE A 22 13.92 12.01 -7.68
C PHE A 22 12.41 12.18 -7.94
N TYR A 23 11.69 12.98 -7.14
CA TYR A 23 10.27 13.24 -7.41
C TYR A 23 10.02 14.06 -8.68
N GLU A 24 10.94 14.96 -9.08
CA GLU A 24 10.92 15.59 -10.41
C GLU A 24 11.03 14.55 -11.52
N ASP A 25 12.00 13.63 -11.43
CA ASP A 25 12.26 12.61 -12.45
C ASP A 25 11.06 11.64 -12.60
N GLN A 26 10.31 11.42 -11.50
CA GLN A 26 9.07 10.63 -11.51
C GLN A 26 7.85 11.43 -12.02
N GLY A 27 8.03 12.71 -12.36
CA GLY A 27 6.98 13.60 -12.85
C GLY A 27 5.95 13.97 -11.78
N LEU A 28 6.32 13.92 -10.50
CA LEU A 28 5.48 14.36 -9.38
C LEU A 28 5.61 15.85 -9.11
N LEU A 29 6.73 16.44 -9.55
CA LEU A 29 7.02 17.86 -9.49
C LEU A 29 7.43 18.36 -10.87
N SER A 30 7.13 19.62 -11.15
CA SER A 30 7.44 20.33 -12.39
C SER A 30 7.92 21.76 -12.06
N PRO A 31 9.17 21.92 -11.59
CA PRO A 31 9.73 23.24 -11.31
C PRO A 31 9.88 24.07 -12.58
N LYS A 32 9.80 25.39 -12.44
CA LYS A 32 10.20 26.32 -13.50
C LYS A 32 11.70 26.56 -13.43
N ARG A 33 12.29 26.97 -14.55
CA ARG A 33 13.68 27.40 -14.63
C ARG A 33 13.73 28.91 -14.81
N GLU A 34 14.53 29.58 -13.99
CA GLU A 34 14.71 31.03 -14.01
C GLU A 34 16.21 31.39 -14.06
N GLY A 35 16.49 32.67 -14.38
CA GLY A 35 17.83 33.22 -14.49
C GLY A 35 18.52 32.98 -15.85
N ALA A 36 19.71 33.57 -16.02
CA ALA A 36 20.49 33.47 -17.25
C ALA A 36 20.82 31.99 -17.57
N GLY A 37 20.33 31.53 -18.73
CA GLY A 37 20.50 30.14 -19.19
C GLY A 37 19.68 29.10 -18.45
N GLY A 38 18.65 29.48 -17.66
CA GLY A 38 17.74 28.53 -17.00
C GLY A 38 18.43 27.63 -15.97
N ARG A 39 19.48 28.13 -15.32
CA ARG A 39 20.30 27.39 -14.36
C ARG A 39 19.59 27.16 -13.01
N THR A 40 18.68 28.06 -12.62
CA THR A 40 18.05 28.01 -11.30
C THR A 40 16.68 27.35 -11.38
N ARG A 41 16.47 26.28 -10.61
CA ARG A 41 15.14 25.67 -10.42
C ARG A 41 14.38 26.45 -9.36
N VAL A 42 13.15 26.84 -9.68
CA VAL A 42 12.22 27.46 -8.76
C VAL A 42 10.92 26.68 -8.72
N TYR A 43 10.41 26.46 -7.51
CA TYR A 43 9.19 25.71 -7.24
C TYR A 43 8.12 26.71 -6.85
N SER A 44 6.93 26.60 -7.44
CA SER A 44 5.80 27.45 -7.05
C SER A 44 5.15 26.95 -5.76
N GLY A 45 4.21 27.73 -5.21
CA GLY A 45 3.34 27.24 -4.13
C GLY A 45 2.55 25.97 -4.48
N ARG A 46 2.23 25.76 -5.76
CA ARG A 46 1.63 24.51 -6.26
C ARG A 46 2.60 23.34 -6.10
N GLU A 47 3.85 23.50 -6.52
CA GLU A 47 4.89 22.47 -6.38
C GLU A 47 5.17 22.12 -4.92
N ARG A 48 5.21 23.12 -4.04
CA ARG A 48 5.30 22.90 -2.59
C ARG A 48 4.13 22.05 -2.08
N THR A 49 2.92 22.30 -2.56
CA THR A 49 1.72 21.54 -2.18
C THR A 49 1.77 20.11 -2.74
N ARG A 50 2.18 19.93 -4.01
CA ARG A 50 2.41 18.61 -4.63
C ARG A 50 3.42 17.81 -3.80
N LEU A 51 4.56 18.40 -3.43
CA LEU A 51 5.59 17.74 -2.63
C LEU A 51 5.05 17.30 -1.26
N LYS A 52 4.30 18.17 -0.57
CA LYS A 52 3.65 17.82 0.70
C LYS A 52 2.72 16.62 0.57
N LEU A 53 1.92 16.55 -0.50
CA LEU A 53 1.03 15.43 -0.77
C LEU A 53 1.80 14.16 -1.12
N THR A 54 2.85 14.25 -1.93
CA THR A 54 3.74 13.14 -2.26
C THR A 54 4.34 12.51 -0.99
N LEU A 55 4.86 13.32 -0.09
CA LEU A 55 5.45 12.84 1.17
C LEU A 55 4.40 12.24 2.12
N ARG A 56 3.16 12.74 2.11
CA ARG A 56 2.07 12.11 2.86
C ARG A 56 1.71 10.75 2.27
N GLY A 57 1.56 10.64 0.95
CA GLY A 57 1.26 9.38 0.29
C GLY A 57 2.34 8.32 0.52
N LYS A 58 3.63 8.70 0.47
CA LYS A 58 4.73 7.78 0.79
C LYS A 58 4.66 7.25 2.22
N ARG A 59 4.30 8.10 3.19
CA ARG A 59 4.11 7.68 4.60
C ARG A 59 2.94 6.72 4.79
N LEU A 60 1.95 6.76 3.90
CA LEU A 60 0.80 5.86 3.91
C LEU A 60 1.05 4.55 3.15
N GLY A 61 2.29 4.30 2.69
CA GLY A 61 2.64 3.09 1.93
C GLY A 61 2.23 3.11 0.46
N LEU A 62 1.70 4.23 -0.04
CA LEU A 62 1.29 4.34 -1.44
C LEU A 62 2.48 4.24 -2.40
N SER A 63 2.26 3.58 -3.53
CA SER A 63 3.17 3.57 -4.66
C SER A 63 3.25 4.97 -5.30
N LEU A 64 4.35 5.23 -6.03
CA LEU A 64 4.53 6.52 -6.71
C LEU A 64 3.46 6.76 -7.79
N GLN A 65 2.96 5.70 -8.43
CA GLN A 65 1.87 5.80 -9.41
C GLN A 65 0.55 6.21 -8.75
N GLU A 66 0.19 5.59 -7.62
CA GLU A 66 -1.00 6.00 -6.86
C GLU A 66 -0.88 7.46 -6.40
N ILE A 67 0.28 7.83 -5.87
CA ILE A 67 0.56 9.21 -5.46
C ILE A 67 0.39 10.18 -6.63
N LYS A 68 0.91 9.83 -7.81
CA LYS A 68 0.77 10.68 -9.01
C LYS A 68 -0.68 10.84 -9.40
N ALA A 69 -1.44 9.74 -9.45
CA ALA A 69 -2.88 9.80 -9.74
C ALA A 69 -3.64 10.69 -8.74
N LEU A 70 -3.28 10.63 -7.46
CA LEU A 70 -3.87 11.51 -6.43
C LEU A 70 -3.52 12.97 -6.67
N VAL A 71 -2.24 13.28 -6.86
CA VAL A 71 -1.78 14.66 -7.08
C VAL A 71 -2.41 15.26 -8.34
N ASP A 72 -2.48 14.50 -9.43
CA ASP A 72 -3.06 14.96 -10.69
C ASP A 72 -4.59 15.15 -10.59
N MET A 73 -5.28 14.38 -9.74
CA MET A 73 -6.70 14.62 -9.44
C MET A 73 -6.94 16.00 -8.81
N TYR A 74 -6.14 16.38 -7.81
CA TYR A 74 -6.26 17.68 -7.13
C TYR A 74 -6.06 18.89 -8.06
N GLU A 75 -5.43 18.70 -9.21
CA GLU A 75 -5.16 19.75 -10.18
C GLU A 75 -6.20 19.83 -11.30
N SER A 76 -7.11 18.87 -11.37
CA SER A 76 -8.18 18.86 -12.37
C SER A 76 -9.42 19.57 -11.84
N PRO A 77 -9.98 20.58 -12.55
CA PRO A 77 -11.22 21.26 -12.19
C PRO A 77 -12.49 20.38 -12.33
N LYS A 78 -12.33 19.06 -12.48
CA LYS A 78 -13.42 18.09 -12.61
C LYS A 78 -13.99 17.72 -11.24
N ASP A 79 -15.17 17.09 -11.27
CA ASP A 79 -15.98 16.68 -10.11
C ASP A 79 -15.14 16.14 -8.94
N THR A 80 -14.85 17.04 -7.99
CA THR A 80 -14.03 16.79 -6.80
C THR A 80 -14.60 15.64 -5.97
N ALA A 81 -15.92 15.42 -6.00
CA ALA A 81 -16.56 14.34 -5.26
C ALA A 81 -16.18 12.96 -5.79
N ALA A 82 -16.14 12.78 -7.12
CA ALA A 82 -15.72 11.52 -7.73
C ALA A 82 -14.26 11.17 -7.41
N GLN A 83 -13.39 12.18 -7.38
CA GLN A 83 -11.98 12.02 -7.03
C GLN A 83 -11.79 11.66 -5.55
N LEU A 84 -12.50 12.35 -4.65
CA LEU A 84 -12.48 12.06 -3.23
C LEU A 84 -12.98 10.65 -2.92
N LYS A 85 -14.04 10.20 -3.60
CA LYS A 85 -14.54 8.82 -3.48
C LYS A 85 -13.48 7.79 -3.89
N ARG A 86 -12.80 7.99 -5.03
CA ARG A 86 -11.69 7.12 -5.46
C ARG A 86 -10.57 7.10 -4.44
N PHE A 87 -10.19 8.27 -3.91
CA PHE A 87 -9.16 8.36 -2.88
C PHE A 87 -9.56 7.64 -1.60
N GLN A 88 -10.81 7.80 -1.16
CA GLN A 88 -11.35 7.08 -0.01
C GLN A 88 -11.27 5.56 -0.19
N THR A 89 -11.57 5.05 -1.39
CA THR A 89 -11.42 3.62 -1.72
C THR A 89 -9.96 3.16 -1.58
N VAL A 90 -9.01 3.92 -2.15
CA VAL A 90 -7.57 3.58 -2.03
C VAL A 90 -7.15 3.57 -0.57
N LEU A 91 -7.51 4.58 0.23
CA LEU A 91 -7.18 4.63 1.65
C LEU A 91 -7.78 3.45 2.44
N ALA A 92 -9.00 3.04 2.11
CA ALA A 92 -9.65 1.91 2.76
C ALA A 92 -8.92 0.59 2.48
N GLN A 93 -8.50 0.36 1.23
CA GLN A 93 -7.73 -0.83 0.83
C GLN A 93 -6.37 -0.89 1.54
N HIS A 94 -5.66 0.24 1.61
CA HIS A 94 -4.38 0.32 2.32
C HIS A 94 -4.55 0.11 3.82
N ARG A 95 -5.61 0.67 4.43
CA ARG A 95 -5.92 0.42 5.84
C ARG A 95 -6.16 -1.05 6.11
N GLU A 96 -6.98 -1.71 5.30
CA GLU A 96 -7.27 -3.15 5.45
C GLU A 96 -6.01 -4.01 5.30
N ALA A 97 -5.12 -3.66 4.37
CA ALA A 97 -3.83 -4.34 4.22
C ALA A 97 -2.94 -4.17 5.47
N LEU A 98 -2.84 -2.96 6.02
CA LEU A 98 -2.08 -2.70 7.25
C LEU A 98 -2.69 -3.40 8.48
N GLU A 99 -4.02 -3.45 8.57
CA GLU A 99 -4.72 -4.15 9.65
C GLU A 99 -4.43 -5.67 9.61
N ARG A 100 -4.45 -6.28 8.42
CA ARG A 100 -4.03 -7.69 8.25
C ARG A 100 -2.57 -7.91 8.62
N GLN A 101 -1.67 -7.06 8.14
CA GLN A 101 -0.25 -7.15 8.49
C GLN A 101 -0.02 -7.03 10.00
N ARG A 102 -0.80 -6.18 10.69
CA ARG A 102 -0.72 -6.06 12.15
C ARG A 102 -1.14 -7.35 12.84
N GLU A 103 -2.24 -7.97 12.40
CA GLU A 103 -2.71 -9.25 12.95
C GLU A 103 -1.67 -10.37 12.76
N ASP A 104 -1.10 -10.50 11.57
CA ASP A 104 -0.04 -11.48 11.28
C ASP A 104 1.21 -11.25 12.17
N LEU A 105 1.59 -9.98 12.38
CA LEU A 105 2.68 -9.61 13.26
C LEU A 105 2.38 -9.94 14.73
N GLU A 106 1.16 -9.72 15.20
CA GLU A 106 0.74 -10.06 16.56
C GLU A 106 0.82 -11.59 16.80
N VAL A 107 0.38 -12.40 15.83
CA VAL A 107 0.53 -13.88 15.88
C VAL A 107 2.00 -14.27 15.95
N THR A 108 2.82 -13.72 15.05
CA THR A 108 4.27 -14.02 15.00
C THR A 108 4.98 -13.63 16.30
N LEU A 109 4.64 -12.49 16.89
CA LEU A 109 5.20 -12.04 18.16
C LEU A 109 4.81 -12.96 19.31
N ALA A 110 3.59 -13.50 19.32
CA ALA A 110 3.15 -14.46 20.32
C ALA A 110 3.92 -15.79 20.20
N GLU A 111 4.16 -16.28 18.99
CA GLU A 111 4.99 -17.47 18.73
C GLU A 111 6.43 -17.26 19.22
N ILE A 112 7.03 -16.11 18.90
CA ILE A 112 8.38 -15.76 19.37
C ILE A 112 8.42 -15.75 20.90
N ALA A 113 7.44 -15.11 21.55
CA ALA A 113 7.38 -15.04 23.01
C ALA A 113 7.28 -16.45 23.65
N ALA A 114 6.46 -17.34 23.09
CA ALA A 114 6.34 -18.71 23.56
C ALA A 114 7.67 -19.48 23.43
N HIS A 115 8.39 -19.29 22.32
CA HIS A 115 9.71 -19.88 22.12
C HIS A 115 10.76 -19.32 23.09
N GLU A 116 10.75 -18.01 23.36
CA GLU A 116 11.63 -17.39 24.34
C GLU A 116 11.41 -17.93 25.75
N ASP A 117 10.15 -18.09 26.15
CA ASP A 117 9.80 -18.65 27.46
C ASP A 117 10.22 -20.12 27.58
N GLU A 118 10.04 -20.93 26.52
CA GLU A 118 10.51 -22.32 26.52
C GLU A 118 12.04 -22.40 26.61
N CYS A 119 12.76 -21.58 25.84
CA CYS A 119 14.22 -21.47 25.97
C CYS A 119 14.64 -21.12 27.40
N ARG A 120 13.98 -20.13 28.02
CA ARG A 120 14.26 -19.72 29.41
C ARG A 120 14.04 -20.88 30.39
N ARG A 121 12.97 -21.65 30.20
CA ARG A 121 12.61 -22.79 31.03
C ARG A 121 13.61 -23.95 30.92
N LEU A 122 14.03 -24.29 29.70
CA LEU A 122 15.04 -25.32 29.45
C LEU A 122 16.41 -24.94 30.05
N LEU A 123 16.82 -23.68 29.91
CA LEU A 123 18.06 -23.17 30.51
C LEU A 123 18.03 -23.18 32.05
N ALA A 124 16.85 -23.04 32.66
CA ALA A 124 16.66 -23.19 34.11
C ALA A 124 16.60 -24.65 34.59
N GLY A 125 16.85 -25.63 33.70
CA GLY A 125 16.86 -27.06 34.03
C GLY A 125 15.49 -27.75 33.90
N GLY A 126 14.49 -27.11 33.29
CA GLY A 126 13.20 -27.72 32.99
C GLY A 126 13.29 -28.80 31.91
N LYS A 127 12.60 -29.94 32.07
CA LYS A 127 12.48 -30.98 31.03
C LYS A 127 11.51 -30.53 29.92
N PRO A 128 11.75 -30.79 28.63
CA PRO A 128 10.84 -30.41 27.54
C PRO A 128 9.42 -30.98 27.78
N ASP A 129 8.39 -30.13 27.60
CA ASP A 129 7.01 -30.57 27.75
C ASP A 129 6.61 -31.41 26.53
N LYS A 130 6.30 -32.69 26.75
CA LYS A 130 6.02 -33.66 25.67
C LYS A 130 4.54 -33.69 25.27
N ASN A 131 3.91 -32.53 25.11
CA ASN A 131 2.50 -32.50 24.71
C ASN A 131 2.16 -31.31 23.78
N GLY A 132 2.60 -31.39 22.53
CA GLY A 132 2.25 -30.42 21.48
C GLY A 132 2.08 -31.01 20.08
N GLY A 133 1.92 -32.34 19.97
CA GLY A 133 1.80 -33.03 18.68
C GLY A 133 0.50 -33.81 18.57
N ARG A 134 -0.62 -33.13 18.28
CA ARG A 134 -1.79 -33.72 17.60
C ARG A 134 -2.56 -32.64 16.84
N ASN A 135 -2.19 -32.41 15.59
CA ASN A 135 -3.18 -32.31 14.52
C ASN A 135 -2.55 -32.67 13.16
N GLU A 136 -2.10 -33.92 13.03
CA GLU A 136 -2.01 -34.58 11.72
C GLU A 136 -3.30 -35.40 11.58
N GLY A 137 -4.17 -34.99 10.67
CA GLY A 137 -5.43 -35.66 10.40
C GLY A 137 -6.04 -35.16 9.11
N GLY A 138 -5.64 -35.76 7.98
CA GLY A 138 -6.25 -35.42 6.70
C GLY A 138 -5.69 -36.11 5.45
N GLU A 139 -5.22 -37.36 5.50
CA GLU A 139 -5.04 -38.16 4.27
C GLU A 139 -5.46 -39.63 4.47
N GLY A 140 -6.16 -40.17 3.46
CA GLY A 140 -6.74 -41.51 3.40
C GLY A 140 -8.01 -41.48 2.55
N ASN A 141 -7.96 -41.23 1.24
CA ASN A 141 -7.46 -42.04 0.11
C ASN A 141 -8.56 -42.86 -0.60
N ASP A 142 -8.64 -42.63 -1.91
CA ASP A 142 -9.10 -43.45 -3.04
C ASP A 142 -10.40 -44.27 -3.00
N GLY A 143 -11.24 -43.95 -4.00
CA GLY A 143 -11.35 -44.87 -5.15
C GLY A 143 -12.71 -45.50 -5.38
N SER A 144 -13.41 -45.09 -6.44
CA SER A 144 -13.88 -46.00 -7.51
C SER A 144 -14.68 -45.25 -8.60
N ASP A 145 -14.50 -45.77 -9.81
CA ASP A 145 -14.87 -45.23 -11.12
C ASP A 145 -16.37 -45.22 -11.46
N GLY A 146 -16.73 -44.24 -12.29
CA GLY A 146 -17.44 -44.44 -13.57
C GLY A 146 -18.92 -44.86 -13.58
N GLU A 147 -19.79 -43.95 -14.03
CA GLU A 147 -20.65 -44.21 -15.20
C GLU A 147 -21.27 -42.90 -15.74
N ALA A 148 -21.24 -42.74 -17.06
CA ALA A 148 -21.90 -41.67 -17.79
C ALA A 148 -23.38 -41.99 -18.00
N THR A 149 -24.28 -40.99 -17.99
CA THR A 149 -25.28 -40.82 -19.06
C THR A 149 -26.01 -39.46 -19.00
N ASP A 150 -26.15 -38.94 -20.21
CA ASP A 150 -27.02 -37.91 -20.82
C ASP A 150 -28.23 -37.33 -20.04
N GLY A 151 -28.51 -36.03 -20.24
CA GLY A 151 -29.76 -35.44 -19.76
C GLY A 151 -29.92 -33.90 -19.79
N LYS A 152 -29.96 -33.29 -20.99
CA LYS A 152 -30.79 -32.11 -21.37
C LYS A 152 -31.03 -30.97 -20.35
N ARG A 153 -30.52 -29.76 -20.65
CA ARG A 153 -31.32 -28.56 -21.06
C ARG A 153 -30.50 -27.26 -21.11
N ALA A 154 -30.48 -26.62 -22.28
CA ALA A 154 -30.35 -25.18 -22.44
C ALA A 154 -31.75 -24.55 -22.65
N PRO A 155 -31.89 -23.24 -22.92
CA PRO A 155 -31.65 -22.10 -22.03
C PRO A 155 -32.94 -21.27 -21.85
N ARG A 156 -33.00 -20.34 -20.88
CA ARG A 156 -34.02 -19.28 -20.91
C ARG A 156 -33.45 -17.89 -20.58
N ARG A 157 -33.38 -17.06 -21.63
CA ARG A 157 -33.44 -15.60 -21.57
C ARG A 157 -34.87 -15.16 -21.24
N VAL A 158 -35.03 -14.15 -20.37
CA VAL A 158 -36.20 -13.24 -20.31
C VAL A 158 -35.65 -11.89 -19.78
N ARG A 159 -35.33 -10.94 -20.66
CA ARG A 159 -36.11 -9.76 -21.13
C ARG A 159 -35.96 -8.49 -20.26
N SER A 160 -35.71 -7.42 -21.02
CA SER A 160 -35.80 -5.98 -20.72
C SER A 160 -37.17 -5.52 -20.20
N ALA A 161 -37.15 -4.52 -19.32
CA ALA A 161 -38.01 -3.32 -19.22
C ALA A 161 -37.56 -2.57 -17.93
N ALA A 162 -37.39 -1.25 -17.84
CA ALA A 162 -37.88 -0.09 -18.57
C ALA A 162 -36.85 1.05 -18.51
#